data_AF-A0A0W1QQY0-F1
#
_entry.id   AF-A0A0W1QQY0-F1
#
_cell.length_a   1.000
_cell.length_b   1.000
_cell.length_c   1.000
_cell.angle_alpha   90.00
_cell.angle_beta   90.00
_cell.angle_gamma   90.00
#
_symmetry.space_group_name_H-M   'P 1'
#
loop_
_entity.id
_entity.type
_entity.pdbx_description
1 polymer ?
#
loop_
_entity_poly.entity_id
_entity_poly.type
_entity_poly.pdbx_seq_one_letter_code
_entity_poly.pdbx_strand_id
1 'polypeptide(L)'
;MPVLLEEHIPLRRALAICYDTDIEDGLARINRAVDFALGQVRRTLDRKSRFLKFSIPLALIAGVAMLSDVLGIWRQSAWVFGIEVLTFALPAIGLLAWHLWQYGASFPKVPAALPHDPDQRIETTLTELQKESGPRVYARSLLHGRYVPLDRRLFFGRLRYLVLSEDVGERSHVLGYPAPIPLLGDLYVTRNDAERLLAMSKPKRKAGPGRDPKYAYLDAVIAIMASPELRSIDLADQAEAGRKIEKLLLDWFEDHADASADMPRTDMVRPYASRILAALIDQG
;
A
#
# COMPACT_ATOMS: atom_id res chain seq x y z
N MET A 1 -24.13 20.29 18.87
CA MET A 1 -22.76 19.89 19.26
C MET A 1 -21.81 20.41 18.21
N PRO A 2 -20.82 21.25 18.55
CA PRO A 2 -19.86 21.75 17.59
C PRO A 2 -18.87 20.62 17.31
N VAL A 3 -18.93 20.03 16.12
CA VAL A 3 -17.88 19.12 15.65
C VAL A 3 -16.66 20.01 15.43
N LEU A 4 -15.68 19.84 16.31
CA LEU A 4 -14.36 20.45 16.20
C LEU A 4 -13.90 20.33 14.75
N LEU A 5 -13.50 21.46 14.17
CA LEU A 5 -12.76 21.53 12.92
C LEU A 5 -11.44 20.76 13.12
N GLU A 6 -11.50 19.44 13.05
CA GLU A 6 -10.33 18.64 12.78
C GLU A 6 -9.81 19.13 11.44
N GLU A 7 -8.63 19.72 11.46
CA GLU A 7 -8.02 20.31 10.29
C GLU A 7 -7.73 19.18 9.28
N HIS A 8 -8.63 19.03 8.32
CA HIS A 8 -8.58 17.99 7.31
C HIS A 8 -7.59 18.40 6.22
N ILE A 9 -6.55 17.59 6.03
CA ILE A 9 -5.48 17.82 5.05
C ILE A 9 -5.75 16.93 3.83
N PRO A 10 -5.56 17.41 2.59
CA PRO A 10 -5.66 16.58 1.40
C PRO A 10 -4.70 15.38 1.49
N LEU A 11 -5.22 14.17 1.26
CA LEU A 11 -4.47 12.91 1.32
C LEU A 11 -3.24 12.97 0.43
N ARG A 12 -3.36 13.46 -0.81
CA ARG A 12 -2.23 13.59 -1.75
C ARG A 12 -1.10 14.46 -1.18
N ARG A 13 -1.43 15.56 -0.48
CA ARG A 13 -0.43 16.42 0.17
C ARG A 13 0.19 15.73 1.39
N ALA A 14 -0.62 15.08 2.22
CA ALA A 14 -0.12 14.32 3.36
C ALA A 14 0.86 13.20 2.92
N LEU A 15 0.56 12.55 1.80
CA LEU A 15 1.44 11.57 1.18
C LEU A 15 2.68 12.20 0.58
N ALA A 16 2.58 13.31 -0.14
CA ALA A 16 3.73 13.97 -0.75
C ALA A 16 4.84 14.28 0.28
N ILE A 17 4.45 14.77 1.46
CA ILE A 17 5.37 15.04 2.58
C ILE A 17 6.06 13.75 3.09
N CYS A 18 5.44 12.58 2.91
CA CYS A 18 6.06 11.30 3.25
C CYS A 18 7.13 10.87 2.23
N TYR A 19 7.12 11.40 1.01
CA TYR A 19 8.07 11.02 -0.03
C TYR A 19 9.35 11.83 0.01
N ASP A 20 9.18 13.14 0.11
CA ASP A 20 10.25 14.10 -0.06
C ASP A 20 10.09 15.27 0.92
N THR A 21 11.20 15.99 1.11
CA THR A 21 11.20 17.21 1.93
C THR A 21 10.45 18.32 1.21
N ASP A 22 10.46 18.29 -0.13
CA ASP A 22 9.65 19.16 -0.97
C ASP A 22 8.31 18.49 -1.37
N ILE A 23 7.22 19.21 -1.14
CA ILE A 23 5.87 18.76 -1.48
C ILE A 23 5.71 18.63 -3.00
N GLU A 24 6.34 19.50 -3.79
CA GLU A 24 6.20 19.49 -5.25
C GLU A 24 6.82 18.23 -5.86
N ASP A 25 8.02 17.86 -5.42
CA ASP A 25 8.70 16.64 -5.85
C ASP A 25 7.93 15.38 -5.42
N GLY A 26 7.40 15.38 -4.19
CA GLY A 26 6.54 14.32 -3.68
C GLY A 26 5.27 14.13 -4.54
N LEU A 27 4.60 15.24 -4.89
CA LEU A 27 3.43 15.21 -5.77
C LEU A 27 3.78 14.75 -7.18
N ALA A 28 4.89 15.22 -7.75
CA ALA A 28 5.37 14.80 -9.07
C ALA A 28 5.67 13.29 -9.12
N ARG A 29 6.17 12.70 -8.03
CA ARG A 29 6.37 11.25 -7.93
C ARG A 29 5.06 10.47 -7.85
N ILE A 30 4.10 10.95 -7.05
CA ILE A 30 2.76 10.37 -6.96
C ILE A 30 2.10 10.39 -8.34
N ASN A 31 2.16 11.53 -9.04
CA ASN A 31 1.59 11.66 -10.39
C ASN A 31 2.19 10.67 -11.38
N ARG A 32 3.53 10.53 -11.40
CA ARG A 32 4.20 9.52 -12.24
C ARG A 32 3.73 8.10 -11.95
N ALA A 33 3.55 7.74 -10.68
CA ALA A 33 3.05 6.42 -10.29
C ALA A 33 1.59 6.21 -10.70
N VAL A 34 0.75 7.23 -10.57
CA VAL A 34 -0.65 7.20 -11.02
C VAL A 34 -0.72 7.09 -12.55
N ASP A 35 0.06 7.88 -13.29
CA ASP A 35 0.10 7.87 -14.75
C ASP A 35 0.56 6.52 -15.29
N PHE A 36 1.55 5.91 -14.65
CA PHE A 36 2.01 4.57 -14.99
C PHE A 36 0.90 3.53 -14.75
N ALA A 37 0.25 3.57 -13.59
CA ALA A 37 -0.88 2.71 -13.27
C ALA A 37 -2.02 2.89 -14.28
N LEU A 38 -2.36 4.14 -14.60
CA LEU A 38 -3.39 4.53 -15.56
C LEU A 38 -3.06 3.98 -16.95
N GLY A 39 -1.82 4.11 -17.42
CA GLY A 39 -1.37 3.59 -18.70
C GLY A 39 -1.64 2.09 -18.88
N GLN A 40 -1.45 1.30 -17.82
CA GLN A 40 -1.70 -0.15 -17.85
C GLN A 40 -3.19 -0.52 -17.89
N VAL A 41 -4.06 0.30 -17.30
CA VAL A 41 -5.50 0.01 -17.20
C VAL A 41 -6.38 0.82 -18.16
N ARG A 42 -5.82 1.80 -18.87
CA ARG A 42 -6.55 2.77 -19.71
C ARG A 42 -7.50 2.10 -20.69
N ARG A 43 -7.02 1.09 -21.43
CA ARG A 43 -7.86 0.34 -22.38
C ARG A 43 -9.07 -0.32 -21.72
N THR A 44 -8.90 -0.83 -20.51
CA THR A 44 -9.97 -1.46 -19.72
C THR A 44 -10.96 -0.41 -19.23
N LEU A 45 -10.47 0.74 -18.75
CA LEU A 45 -11.30 1.88 -18.35
C LEU A 45 -12.12 2.42 -19.53
N ASP A 46 -11.50 2.58 -20.70
CA ASP A 46 -12.17 3.05 -21.91
C ASP A 46 -13.25 2.08 -22.40
N ARG A 47 -13.01 0.76 -22.26
CA ARG A 47 -14.02 -0.26 -22.57
C ARG A 47 -15.20 -0.18 -21.61
N LYS A 48 -14.96 -0.09 -20.29
CA LYS A 48 -16.01 0.11 -19.28
C LYS A 48 -16.81 1.39 -19.55
N SER A 49 -16.11 2.50 -19.75
CA SER A 49 -16.72 3.81 -19.99
C SER A 49 -17.60 3.81 -21.23
N ARG A 50 -17.12 3.25 -22.35
CA ARG A 50 -17.94 3.08 -23.56
C ARG A 50 -19.15 2.19 -23.31
N PHE A 51 -18.97 1.02 -22.67
CA PHE A 51 -20.08 0.13 -22.37
C PHE A 51 -21.18 0.82 -21.54
N LEU A 52 -20.81 1.55 -20.48
CA LEU A 52 -21.79 2.28 -19.65
C LEU A 52 -22.47 3.42 -20.41
N LYS A 53 -21.71 4.17 -21.22
CA LYS A 53 -22.26 5.25 -22.07
C LYS A 53 -23.32 4.75 -23.06
N PHE A 54 -23.17 3.54 -23.60
CA PHE A 54 -24.16 2.94 -24.49
C PHE A 54 -25.31 2.23 -23.75
N SER A 55 -25.01 1.52 -22.67
CA SER A 55 -26.01 0.74 -21.94
C SER A 55 -26.99 1.60 -21.14
N ILE A 56 -26.56 2.73 -20.57
CA ILE A 56 -27.44 3.58 -19.75
C ILE A 56 -28.61 4.17 -20.56
N PRO A 57 -28.41 4.85 -21.70
CA PRO A 57 -29.51 5.36 -22.52
C PRO A 57 -30.43 4.24 -23.01
N LEU A 58 -29.85 3.11 -23.42
CA LEU A 58 -30.61 1.96 -23.89
C LEU A 58 -31.48 1.36 -22.78
N ALA A 59 -30.95 1.25 -21.57
CA ALA A 59 -31.70 0.83 -20.39
C ALA A 59 -32.84 1.81 -20.06
N LEU A 60 -32.63 3.12 -20.19
CA LEU A 60 -33.70 4.11 -19.99
C LEU A 60 -34.85 3.92 -21.00
N ILE A 61 -34.52 3.73 -22.27
CA ILE A 61 -35.52 3.46 -23.33
C ILE A 61 -36.28 2.16 -23.00
N ALA A 62 -35.57 1.09 -22.67
CA ALA A 62 -36.17 -0.18 -22.28
C ALA A 62 -37.04 -0.06 -21.03
N GLY A 63 -36.64 0.75 -20.04
CA GLY A 63 -37.43 1.00 -18.84
C GLY A 63 -38.74 1.71 -19.12
N VAL A 64 -38.75 2.67 -20.05
CA VAL A 64 -39.98 3.36 -20.48
C VAL A 64 -40.89 2.43 -21.28
N ALA A 65 -40.31 1.61 -22.17
CA ALA A 65 -41.06 0.61 -22.94
C ALA A 65 -41.71 -0.42 -22.00
N MET A 66 -40.93 -0.97 -21.07
CA MET A 66 -41.38 -1.91 -20.05
C MET A 66 -42.50 -1.34 -19.18
N LEU A 67 -42.40 -0.06 -18.79
CA LEU A 67 -43.47 0.62 -18.05
C LEU A 67 -44.74 0.74 -18.90
N SER A 68 -44.60 1.04 -20.19
CA SER A 68 -45.73 1.17 -21.11
C SER A 68 -46.46 -0.16 -21.34
N ASP A 69 -45.70 -1.26 -21.40
CA ASP A 69 -46.21 -2.63 -21.52
C ASP A 69 -46.97 -3.06 -20.26
N VAL A 70 -46.46 -2.73 -19.07
CA VAL A 70 -47.12 -2.98 -17.78
C VAL A 70 -48.42 -2.18 -17.66
N LEU A 71 -48.47 -0.97 -18.20
CA LEU A 71 -49.66 -0.12 -18.23
C LEU A 71 -50.68 -0.52 -19.31
N GLY A 72 -50.37 -1.52 -20.15
CA GLY A 72 -51.26 -2.01 -21.19
C GLY A 72 -51.43 -1.06 -22.38
N ILE A 73 -50.48 -0.15 -22.60
CA ILE A 73 -50.51 0.83 -23.69
C ILE A 73 -50.24 0.15 -25.04
N TRP A 74 -49.42 -0.92 -25.05
CA TRP A 74 -49.02 -1.66 -26.25
C TRP A 74 -49.40 -3.14 -26.18
N ARG A 75 -49.41 -3.80 -27.34
CA ARG A 75 -49.79 -5.21 -27.48
C ARG A 75 -48.66 -6.12 -26.97
N GLN A 76 -48.97 -6.89 -25.93
CA GLN A 76 -48.02 -7.67 -25.14
C GLN A 76 -47.48 -8.89 -25.91
N SER A 77 -46.15 -8.97 -26.01
CA SER A 77 -45.42 -10.20 -26.34
C SER A 77 -44.45 -10.49 -25.20
N ALA A 78 -44.54 -11.69 -24.60
CA ALA A 78 -43.65 -12.10 -23.52
C ALA A 78 -42.16 -12.03 -23.92
N TRP A 79 -41.86 -12.24 -25.20
CA TRP A 79 -40.52 -12.12 -25.74
C TRP A 79 -40.01 -10.68 -25.76
N VAL A 80 -40.86 -9.71 -26.11
CA VAL A 80 -40.50 -8.29 -26.14
C VAL A 80 -40.21 -7.80 -24.73
N PHE A 81 -41.11 -8.11 -23.80
CA PHE A 81 -40.92 -7.81 -22.38
C PHE A 81 -39.62 -8.43 -21.81
N GLY A 82 -39.32 -9.68 -22.19
CA GLY A 82 -38.06 -10.33 -21.79
C GLY A 82 -36.81 -9.60 -22.29
N ILE A 83 -36.82 -9.11 -23.54
CA ILE A 83 -35.72 -8.32 -24.11
C ILE A 83 -35.58 -6.98 -23.38
N GLU A 84 -36.69 -6.32 -23.04
CA GLU A 84 -36.69 -5.06 -22.30
C GLU A 84 -36.09 -5.22 -20.91
N VAL A 85 -36.47 -6.27 -20.17
CA VAL A 85 -35.89 -6.59 -18.85
C VAL A 85 -34.37 -6.80 -18.94
N LEU A 86 -33.91 -7.60 -19.91
CA LEU A 86 -32.48 -7.85 -20.11
C LEU A 86 -31.73 -6.57 -20.47
N THR A 87 -32.34 -5.74 -21.32
CA THR A 87 -31.76 -4.46 -21.77
C THR A 87 -31.68 -3.46 -20.61
N PHE A 88 -32.72 -3.39 -19.78
CA PHE A 88 -32.76 -2.57 -18.57
C PHE A 88 -31.68 -3.00 -17.56
N ALA A 89 -31.38 -4.29 -17.48
CA ALA A 89 -30.37 -4.84 -16.57
C ALA A 89 -28.91 -4.62 -17.04
N LEU A 90 -28.66 -4.24 -18.30
CA LEU A 90 -27.29 -4.11 -18.86
C LEU A 90 -26.33 -3.24 -18.04
N PRO A 91 -26.72 -2.04 -17.55
CA PRO A 91 -25.82 -1.23 -16.74
C PRO A 91 -25.41 -1.92 -15.44
N ALA A 92 -26.36 -2.60 -14.78
CA ALA A 92 -26.09 -3.34 -13.55
C ALA A 92 -25.14 -4.51 -13.80
N ILE A 93 -25.31 -5.24 -14.92
CA ILE A 93 -24.40 -6.31 -15.35
C ILE A 93 -23.00 -5.75 -15.58
N GLY A 94 -22.87 -4.60 -16.26
CA GLY A 94 -21.57 -3.95 -16.48
C GLY A 94 -20.89 -3.51 -15.19
N LEU A 95 -21.65 -2.94 -14.25
CA LEU A 95 -21.13 -2.55 -12.93
C LEU A 95 -20.72 -3.75 -12.07
N LEU A 96 -21.47 -4.85 -12.16
CA LEU A 96 -21.12 -6.11 -11.50
C LEU A 96 -19.86 -6.73 -12.11
N ALA A 97 -19.76 -6.81 -13.43
CA ALA A 97 -18.56 -7.29 -14.13
C ALA A 97 -17.34 -6.42 -13.77
N TRP A 98 -17.53 -5.11 -13.64
CA TRP A 98 -16.49 -4.20 -13.17
C TRP A 98 -16.06 -4.49 -11.73
N HIS A 99 -17.03 -4.69 -10.83
CA HIS A 99 -16.75 -5.06 -9.44
C HIS A 99 -15.94 -6.37 -9.39
N LEU A 100 -16.37 -7.40 -10.13
CA LEU A 100 -15.68 -8.68 -10.21
C LEU A 100 -14.25 -8.52 -10.73
N TRP A 101 -14.04 -7.68 -11.74
CA TRP A 101 -12.69 -7.42 -12.25
C TRP A 101 -11.81 -6.68 -11.24
N GLN A 102 -12.36 -5.72 -10.51
CA GLN A 102 -11.61 -4.86 -9.60
C GLN A 102 -11.32 -5.50 -8.24
N TYR A 103 -12.28 -6.28 -7.72
CA TYR A 103 -12.29 -6.81 -6.35
C TYR A 103 -12.40 -8.34 -6.30
N GLY A 104 -12.78 -9.02 -7.38
CA GLY A 104 -13.09 -10.45 -7.37
C GLY A 104 -14.54 -10.73 -6.95
N ALA A 105 -14.86 -12.00 -6.66
CA ALA A 105 -16.22 -12.44 -6.31
C ALA A 105 -16.74 -11.88 -4.98
N SER A 106 -15.83 -11.47 -4.09
CA SER A 106 -16.13 -10.90 -2.78
C SER A 106 -15.12 -9.81 -2.48
N PHE A 107 -15.46 -8.88 -1.59
CA PHE A 107 -14.50 -7.88 -1.13
C PHE A 107 -13.23 -8.56 -0.58
N PRO A 108 -12.04 -8.23 -1.12
CA PRO A 108 -10.81 -8.87 -0.71
C PRO A 108 -10.48 -8.57 0.75
N LYS A 109 -10.02 -9.58 1.48
CA LYS A 109 -9.32 -9.39 2.77
C LYS A 109 -7.86 -8.98 2.58
N VAL A 110 -7.31 -9.25 1.39
CA VAL A 110 -5.94 -8.94 0.97
C VAL A 110 -6.03 -8.11 -0.31
N PRO A 111 -5.25 -7.03 -0.47
CA PRO A 111 -5.33 -6.19 -1.66
C PRO A 111 -5.16 -7.00 -2.94
N ALA A 112 -5.99 -6.72 -3.95
CA ALA A 112 -5.88 -7.36 -5.25
C ALA A 112 -4.51 -7.07 -5.88
N ALA A 113 -3.95 -8.04 -6.62
CA ALA A 113 -2.70 -7.83 -7.34
C ALA A 113 -2.81 -6.63 -8.30
N LEU A 114 -1.80 -5.76 -8.28
CA LEU A 114 -1.75 -4.63 -9.20
C LEU A 114 -1.41 -5.12 -10.62
N PRO A 115 -1.91 -4.42 -11.65
CA PRO A 115 -1.55 -4.70 -13.04
C PRO A 115 -0.16 -4.15 -13.43
N HIS A 116 0.60 -3.63 -12.47
CA HIS A 116 1.85 -2.92 -12.67
C HIS A 116 2.77 -3.10 -11.44
N ASP A 117 4.05 -2.78 -11.60
CA ASP A 117 5.01 -2.89 -10.49
C ASP A 117 4.72 -1.86 -9.39
N PRO A 118 4.52 -2.31 -8.14
CA PRO A 118 4.18 -1.42 -7.04
C PRO A 118 5.36 -0.51 -6.66
N ASP A 119 5.10 0.79 -6.56
CA ASP A 119 5.94 1.66 -5.75
C ASP A 119 5.81 1.24 -4.27
N GLN A 120 6.91 0.74 -3.70
CA GLN A 120 6.94 0.17 -2.35
C GLN A 120 6.49 1.16 -1.27
N ARG A 121 6.81 2.45 -1.43
CA ARG A 121 6.38 3.48 -0.45
C ARG A 121 4.88 3.75 -0.57
N ILE A 122 4.33 3.74 -1.80
CA ILE A 122 2.88 3.96 -2.01
C ILE A 122 2.14 2.79 -1.40
N GLU A 123 2.54 1.57 -1.73
CA GLU A 123 1.92 0.35 -1.21
C GLU A 123 2.00 0.26 0.30
N THR A 124 3.14 0.60 0.91
CA THR A 124 3.27 0.62 2.38
C THR A 124 2.22 1.55 2.98
N THR A 125 2.05 2.73 2.39
CA THR A 125 1.10 3.71 2.90
C THR A 125 -0.35 3.28 2.68
N LEU A 126 -0.68 2.76 1.49
CA LEU A 126 -2.00 2.21 1.20
C LEU A 126 -2.33 1.03 2.13
N THR A 127 -1.34 0.20 2.47
CA THR A 127 -1.49 -0.91 3.43
C THR A 127 -1.87 -0.39 4.82
N GLU A 128 -1.32 0.75 5.26
CA GLU A 128 -1.73 1.36 6.52
C GLU A 128 -3.17 1.90 6.47
N LEU A 129 -3.59 2.50 5.35
CA LEU A 129 -4.97 2.96 5.16
C LEU A 129 -5.99 1.80 5.16
N GLN A 130 -5.56 0.61 4.76
CA GLN A 130 -6.39 -0.61 4.74
C GLN A 130 -6.64 -1.18 6.15
N LYS A 131 -5.73 -1.00 7.11
CA LYS A 131 -5.85 -1.59 8.47
C LYS A 131 -7.00 -0.97 9.25
N GLU A 132 -7.74 -1.77 10.02
CA GLU A 132 -8.85 -1.27 10.84
C GLU A 132 -8.45 -0.22 11.88
N SER A 133 -7.25 -0.35 12.46
CA SER A 133 -6.66 0.60 13.40
C SER A 133 -5.89 1.75 12.72
N GLY A 134 -5.82 1.74 11.39
CA GLY A 134 -5.09 2.70 10.58
C GLY A 134 -5.87 4.01 10.36
N PRO A 135 -5.23 5.01 9.76
CA PRO A 135 -5.84 6.30 9.44
C PRO A 135 -7.16 6.16 8.68
N ARG A 136 -8.11 7.08 8.94
CA ARG A 136 -9.37 7.14 8.17
C ARG A 136 -9.29 8.21 7.09
N VAL A 137 -9.84 7.86 5.93
CA VAL A 137 -9.93 8.78 4.79
C VAL A 137 -11.36 9.26 4.64
N TYR A 138 -11.50 10.55 4.38
CA TYR A 138 -12.77 11.26 4.30
C TYR A 138 -12.93 11.86 2.90
N ALA A 139 -14.16 11.87 2.40
CA ALA A 139 -14.56 12.70 1.27
C ALA A 139 -15.39 13.88 1.78
N ARG A 140 -15.27 15.04 1.13
CA ARG A 140 -16.15 16.17 1.40
C ARG A 140 -17.49 15.93 0.71
N SER A 141 -18.57 15.84 1.48
CA SER A 141 -19.93 15.73 0.96
C SER A 141 -20.28 16.98 0.14
N LEU A 142 -20.74 16.78 -1.09
CA LEU A 142 -21.21 17.89 -1.93
C LEU A 142 -22.49 18.55 -1.38
N LEU A 143 -23.42 17.76 -0.81
CA LEU A 143 -24.68 18.31 -0.29
C LEU A 143 -24.51 19.17 0.97
N HIS A 144 -23.73 18.69 1.95
CA HIS A 144 -23.68 19.31 3.28
C HIS A 144 -22.32 19.97 3.59
N GLY A 145 -21.34 19.84 2.69
CA GLY A 145 -19.97 20.31 2.90
C GLY A 145 -19.19 19.58 3.99
N ARG A 146 -19.81 18.60 4.68
CA ARG A 146 -19.23 17.83 5.79
C ARG A 146 -18.28 16.74 5.30
N TYR A 147 -17.28 16.41 6.10
CA TYR A 147 -16.38 15.28 5.84
C TYR A 147 -17.07 13.97 6.23
N VAL A 148 -17.21 13.07 5.26
CA VAL A 148 -17.84 11.75 5.42
C VAL A 148 -16.75 10.70 5.32
N PRO A 149 -16.62 9.79 6.30
CA PRO A 149 -15.63 8.73 6.24
C PRO A 149 -15.94 7.79 5.07
N LEU A 150 -14.90 7.43 4.33
CA LEU A 150 -14.99 6.47 3.25
C LEU A 150 -14.67 5.06 3.73
N ASP A 151 -15.25 4.07 3.05
CA ASP A 151 -14.99 2.67 3.32
C ASP A 151 -13.56 2.30 2.89
N ARG A 152 -12.81 1.64 3.78
CA ARG A 152 -11.44 1.17 3.53
C ARG A 152 -11.34 0.26 2.31
N ARG A 153 -12.43 -0.38 1.89
CA ARG A 153 -12.53 -1.21 0.67
C ARG A 153 -11.98 -0.52 -0.58
N LEU A 154 -12.03 0.81 -0.65
CA LEU A 154 -11.49 1.56 -1.79
C LEU A 154 -9.99 1.31 -2.02
N PHE A 155 -9.25 0.95 -0.97
CA PHE A 155 -7.82 0.67 -1.02
C PHE A 155 -7.48 -0.79 -1.35
N PHE A 156 -8.46 -1.70 -1.49
CA PHE A 156 -8.21 -3.13 -1.75
C PHE A 156 -8.28 -3.51 -3.22
N GLY A 157 -8.78 -2.62 -4.08
CA GLY A 157 -9.00 -2.91 -5.50
C GLY A 157 -7.74 -2.81 -6.35
N ARG A 158 -7.83 -3.33 -7.57
CA ARG A 158 -6.77 -3.21 -8.61
C ARG A 158 -6.45 -1.77 -9.00
N LEU A 159 -7.38 -0.83 -8.76
CA LEU A 159 -7.29 0.58 -9.15
C LEU A 159 -6.93 1.50 -7.99
N ARG A 160 -6.50 0.97 -6.84
CA ARG A 160 -6.25 1.76 -5.63
C ARG A 160 -5.26 2.92 -5.80
N TYR A 161 -4.37 2.88 -6.81
CA TYR A 161 -3.48 3.99 -7.13
C TYR A 161 -4.23 5.20 -7.67
N LEU A 162 -5.29 4.98 -8.47
CA LEU A 162 -6.08 6.05 -9.07
C LEU A 162 -6.80 6.90 -8.01
N VAL A 163 -6.94 6.40 -6.78
CA VAL A 163 -7.41 7.17 -5.61
C VAL A 163 -6.58 8.45 -5.39
N LEU A 164 -5.30 8.39 -5.76
CA LEU A 164 -4.33 9.48 -5.64
C LEU A 164 -4.25 10.34 -6.90
N SER A 165 -5.07 10.07 -7.93
CA SER A 165 -5.12 10.90 -9.13
C SER A 165 -5.65 12.30 -8.79
N GLU A 166 -5.23 13.29 -9.58
CA GLU A 166 -5.80 14.64 -9.58
C GLU A 166 -7.15 14.71 -10.28
N ASP A 167 -7.34 13.86 -11.29
CA ASP A 167 -8.55 13.88 -12.08
C ASP A 167 -9.68 13.15 -11.34
N VAL A 168 -10.81 13.83 -11.25
CA VAL A 168 -12.05 13.29 -10.69
C VAL A 168 -12.55 12.13 -11.55
N GLY A 169 -12.37 12.20 -12.87
CA GLY A 169 -12.74 11.14 -13.80
C GLY A 169 -12.01 9.83 -13.47
N GLU A 170 -10.69 9.90 -13.31
CA GLU A 170 -9.85 8.76 -12.91
C GLU A 170 -10.21 8.20 -11.53
N ARG A 171 -10.38 9.06 -10.52
CA ARG A 171 -10.80 8.65 -9.17
C ARG A 171 -12.17 7.98 -9.16
N SER A 172 -13.09 8.45 -9.99
CA SER A 172 -14.46 7.90 -10.08
C SER A 172 -14.50 6.43 -10.48
N HIS A 173 -13.44 5.94 -11.15
CA HIS A 173 -13.36 4.54 -11.56
C HIS A 173 -13.03 3.57 -10.42
N VAL A 174 -12.52 4.08 -9.28
CA VAL A 174 -12.15 3.25 -8.13
C VAL A 174 -13.38 2.74 -7.38
N LEU A 175 -14.49 3.48 -7.38
CA LEU A 175 -15.71 2.96 -6.77
C LEU A 175 -16.40 1.99 -7.74
N GLY A 176 -16.71 0.82 -7.19
CA GLY A 176 -17.44 -0.24 -7.88
C GLY A 176 -18.79 -0.51 -7.22
N TYR A 177 -19.61 -1.33 -7.87
CA TYR A 177 -20.86 -1.84 -7.32
C TYR A 177 -20.65 -2.39 -5.89
N PRO A 178 -21.55 -2.16 -4.92
CA PRO A 178 -22.86 -1.52 -5.07
C PRO A 178 -22.84 0.01 -4.93
N ALA A 179 -21.69 0.65 -4.68
CA ALA A 179 -21.63 2.10 -4.50
C ALA A 179 -21.68 2.78 -5.88
N PRO A 180 -22.84 3.36 -6.30
CA PRO A 180 -22.97 3.93 -7.65
C PRO A 180 -22.46 5.37 -7.71
N ILE A 181 -22.11 5.96 -6.56
CA ILE A 181 -21.74 7.36 -6.45
C ILE A 181 -20.25 7.49 -6.78
N PRO A 182 -19.88 8.24 -7.83
CA PRO A 182 -18.49 8.48 -8.16
C PRO A 182 -17.80 9.27 -7.05
N LEU A 183 -16.48 9.10 -6.95
CA LEU A 183 -15.66 9.84 -6.00
C LEU A 183 -15.38 11.25 -6.56
N LEU A 184 -16.31 12.18 -6.33
CA LEU A 184 -16.38 13.49 -7.00
C LEU A 184 -15.40 14.55 -6.46
N GLY A 185 -14.75 14.29 -5.34
CA GLY A 185 -13.90 15.27 -4.66
C GLY A 185 -12.52 14.73 -4.34
N ASP A 186 -11.68 15.58 -3.76
CA ASP A 186 -10.43 15.16 -3.16
C ASP A 186 -10.68 14.36 -1.89
N LEU A 187 -9.66 13.62 -1.50
CA LEU A 187 -9.63 12.83 -0.29
C LEU A 187 -8.87 13.54 0.79
N TYR A 188 -9.35 13.38 2.01
CA TYR A 188 -8.83 14.09 3.16
C TYR A 188 -8.52 13.11 4.28
N VAL A 189 -7.53 13.48 5.09
CA VAL A 189 -7.14 12.79 6.30
C VAL A 189 -7.13 13.83 7.42
N THR A 190 -7.41 13.43 8.66
CA THR A 190 -7.30 14.35 9.80
C THR A 190 -5.82 14.70 10.02
N ARG A 191 -5.52 15.88 10.58
CA ARG A 191 -4.15 16.28 10.91
C ARG A 191 -3.40 15.21 11.74
N ASN A 192 -4.04 14.67 12.77
CA ASN A 192 -3.45 13.62 13.62
C ASN A 192 -3.12 12.35 12.82
N ASP A 193 -4.01 11.94 11.92
CA ASP A 193 -3.78 10.79 11.07
C ASP A 193 -2.71 11.06 10.00
N ALA A 194 -2.60 12.30 9.50
CA ALA A 194 -1.53 12.71 8.60
C ALA A 194 -0.16 12.71 9.30
N GLU A 195 -0.08 13.18 10.54
CA GLU A 195 1.12 13.07 11.38
C GLU A 195 1.47 11.61 11.66
N ARG A 196 0.47 10.75 11.86
CA ARG A 196 0.66 9.31 12.02
C ARG A 196 1.20 8.67 10.74
N LEU A 197 0.67 9.06 9.57
CA LEU A 197 1.20 8.63 8.27
C LEU A 197 2.67 9.06 8.11
N LEU A 198 3.00 10.29 8.49
CA LEU A 198 4.35 10.84 8.43
C LEU A 198 5.32 10.16 9.42
N ALA A 199 4.85 9.86 10.64
CA ALA A 199 5.64 9.12 11.62
C ALA A 199 5.95 7.70 11.14
N MET A 200 5.03 7.10 10.37
CA MET A 200 5.15 5.74 9.85
C MET A 200 5.94 5.65 8.53
N SER A 201 5.95 6.72 7.72
CA SER A 201 6.73 6.79 6.48
C SER A 201 8.21 7.01 6.72
N LYS A 202 8.57 7.60 7.87
CA LYS A 202 9.96 7.59 8.34
C LYS A 202 10.40 6.15 8.50
N PRO A 203 11.63 5.78 8.06
CA PRO A 203 12.13 4.43 8.25
C PRO A 203 11.96 4.08 9.72
N LYS A 204 11.30 2.94 10.01
CA LYS A 204 11.26 2.40 11.37
C LYS A 204 12.69 2.44 11.85
N ARG A 205 12.97 3.25 12.89
CA ARG A 205 14.28 3.24 13.53
C ARG A 205 14.62 1.77 13.76
N LYS A 206 15.73 1.27 13.18
CA LYS A 206 16.36 0.04 13.68
C LYS A 206 16.39 0.22 15.20
N ALA A 207 15.87 -0.77 15.92
CA ALA A 207 15.48 -0.75 17.33
C ALA A 207 16.02 0.42 18.20
N GLY A 208 15.13 1.01 19.00
CA GLY A 208 15.35 2.23 19.78
C GLY A 208 16.59 2.26 20.71
N PRO A 209 16.83 3.43 21.33
CA PRO A 209 18.02 3.72 22.12
C PRO A 209 18.15 2.69 23.26
N GLY A 210 19.12 1.80 23.14
CA GLY A 210 19.33 0.66 24.03
C GLY A 210 20.04 -0.51 23.37
N ARG A 211 19.97 -0.64 22.04
CA ARG A 211 20.79 -1.57 21.25
C ARG A 211 21.86 -0.79 20.49
N ASP A 212 22.79 -0.20 21.23
CA ASP A 212 24.04 0.33 20.66
C ASP A 212 24.73 -0.85 19.93
N PRO A 213 25.10 -0.73 18.64
CA PRO A 213 25.87 -1.75 17.94
C PRO A 213 27.09 -2.20 18.74
N LYS A 214 27.66 -1.29 19.55
CA LYS A 214 28.73 -1.56 20.52
C LYS A 214 28.44 -2.69 21.52
N TYR A 215 27.18 -3.11 21.71
CA TYR A 215 26.79 -4.21 22.61
C TYR A 215 26.20 -5.43 21.87
N ALA A 216 26.23 -5.47 20.54
CA ALA A 216 25.74 -6.60 19.73
C ALA A 216 26.73 -7.78 19.67
N TYR A 217 27.57 -7.97 20.68
CA TYR A 217 28.59 -9.03 20.73
C TYR A 217 28.00 -10.44 20.58
N LEU A 218 26.81 -10.68 21.11
CA LEU A 218 26.18 -11.99 21.05
C LEU A 218 25.70 -12.31 19.61
N ASP A 219 25.19 -11.31 18.90
CA ASP A 219 24.81 -11.45 17.49
C ASP A 219 26.04 -11.65 16.61
N ALA A 220 27.13 -10.91 16.88
CA ALA A 220 28.41 -11.05 16.19
C ALA A 220 29.03 -12.44 16.37
N VAL A 221 29.02 -12.95 17.61
CA VAL A 221 29.51 -14.29 17.93
C VAL A 221 28.69 -15.37 17.21
N ILE A 222 27.36 -15.27 17.22
CA ILE A 222 26.50 -16.24 16.51
C ILE A 222 26.78 -16.20 15.00
N ALA A 223 26.90 -15.02 14.40
CA ALA A 223 27.17 -14.87 12.98
C ALA A 223 28.53 -15.48 12.58
N ILE A 224 29.56 -15.27 13.40
CA ILE A 224 30.91 -15.79 13.14
C ILE A 224 31.00 -17.29 13.38
N MET A 225 30.32 -17.83 14.39
CA MET A 225 30.21 -19.27 14.59
C MET A 225 29.55 -19.98 13.40
N ALA A 226 28.69 -19.27 12.66
CA ALA A 226 28.08 -19.77 11.44
C ALA A 226 28.92 -19.51 10.17
N SER A 227 30.02 -18.75 10.26
CA SER A 227 30.79 -18.34 9.08
C SER A 227 31.67 -19.47 8.53
N PRO A 228 31.80 -19.59 7.19
CA PRO A 228 32.72 -20.55 6.58
C PRO A 228 34.19 -20.24 6.92
N GLU A 229 34.51 -18.97 7.13
CA GLU A 229 35.86 -18.48 7.41
C GLU A 229 36.38 -18.93 8.77
N LEU A 230 35.48 -19.16 9.75
CA LEU A 230 35.88 -19.73 11.03
C LEU A 230 36.38 -21.18 10.89
N ARG A 231 35.83 -21.94 9.92
CA ARG A 231 36.18 -23.35 9.68
C ARG A 231 37.53 -23.54 8.98
N SER A 232 38.07 -22.48 8.37
CA SER A 232 39.36 -22.52 7.67
C SER A 232 40.54 -22.03 8.54
N ILE A 233 40.29 -21.67 9.80
CA ILE A 233 41.33 -21.23 10.72
C ILE A 233 42.13 -22.44 11.20
N ASP A 234 43.44 -22.40 11.01
CA ASP A 234 44.37 -23.37 11.58
C ASP A 234 44.46 -23.18 13.10
N LEU A 235 44.13 -24.24 13.84
CA LEU A 235 44.11 -24.26 15.31
C LEU A 235 45.47 -24.66 15.92
N ALA A 236 46.47 -25.02 15.10
CA ALA A 236 47.80 -25.41 15.59
C ALA A 236 48.54 -24.25 16.28
N ASP A 237 48.36 -23.02 15.80
CA ASP A 237 48.83 -21.80 16.45
C ASP A 237 47.64 -21.03 17.07
N GLN A 238 47.40 -21.29 18.35
CA GLN A 238 46.31 -20.65 19.11
C GLN A 238 46.43 -19.12 19.15
N ALA A 239 47.64 -18.56 19.10
CA ALA A 239 47.85 -17.11 19.14
C ALA A 239 47.55 -16.46 17.79
N GLU A 240 47.83 -17.14 16.69
CA GLU A 240 47.41 -16.69 15.35
C GLU A 240 45.91 -16.88 15.13
N ALA A 241 45.35 -18.02 15.56
CA ALA A 241 43.92 -18.29 15.48
C ALA A 241 43.08 -17.26 16.25
N GLY A 242 43.49 -16.92 17.48
CA GLY A 242 42.83 -15.87 18.28
C GLY A 242 42.81 -14.51 17.58
N ARG A 243 43.92 -14.11 16.96
CA ARG A 243 44.01 -12.84 16.20
C ARG A 243 43.11 -12.83 14.95
N LYS A 244 42.99 -13.95 14.25
CA LYS A 244 42.08 -14.07 13.10
C LYS A 244 40.61 -13.96 13.54
N ILE A 245 40.23 -14.58 14.65
CA ILE A 245 38.86 -14.47 15.20
C ILE A 245 38.57 -13.04 15.70
N GLU A 246 39.53 -12.38 16.37
CA GLU A 246 39.42 -10.96 16.75
C GLU A 246 39.16 -10.08 15.52
N LYS A 247 39.88 -10.33 14.43
CA LYS A 247 39.69 -9.60 13.17
C LYS A 247 38.30 -9.85 12.57
N LEU A 248 37.85 -11.10 12.50
CA LEU A 248 36.50 -11.41 11.98
C LEU A 248 35.39 -10.71 12.77
N LEU A 249 35.54 -10.60 14.09
CA LEU A 249 34.59 -9.86 14.93
C LEU A 249 34.62 -8.37 14.63
N LEU A 250 35.81 -7.77 14.43
CA LEU A 250 35.93 -6.36 14.08
C LEU A 250 35.37 -6.06 12.68
N ASP A 251 35.68 -6.91 11.68
CA ASP A 251 35.18 -6.78 10.31
C ASP A 251 33.64 -6.89 10.30
N TRP A 252 33.06 -7.81 11.08
CA TRP A 252 31.60 -7.89 11.24
C TRP A 252 31.01 -6.60 11.81
N PHE A 253 31.64 -6.00 12.83
CA PHE A 253 31.18 -4.73 13.38
C PHE A 253 31.34 -3.58 12.38
N GLU A 254 32.36 -3.57 11.54
CA GLU A 254 32.56 -2.57 10.49
C GLU A 254 31.46 -2.65 9.43
N ASP A 255 31.11 -3.86 8.98
CA ASP A 255 30.04 -4.09 8.01
C ASP A 255 28.63 -3.76 8.55
N HIS A 256 28.47 -3.78 9.87
CA HIS A 256 27.17 -3.62 10.54
C HIS A 256 27.04 -2.32 11.35
N ALA A 257 28.09 -1.49 11.43
CA ALA A 257 28.06 -0.20 12.09
C ALA A 257 27.38 0.87 11.21
N ASP A 258 26.45 1.64 11.77
CA ASP A 258 25.93 2.84 11.12
C ASP A 258 26.99 3.97 11.17
N ALA A 259 26.95 4.91 10.23
CA ALA A 259 27.95 5.99 10.04
C ALA A 259 28.23 6.92 11.26
N SER A 260 27.55 6.72 12.39
CA SER A 260 27.76 7.45 13.65
C SER A 260 28.00 6.53 14.87
N ALA A 261 28.15 5.22 14.68
CA ALA A 261 28.34 4.27 15.77
C ALA A 261 29.82 4.18 16.18
N ASP A 262 30.08 4.13 17.49
CA ASP A 262 31.42 3.97 18.05
C ASP A 262 31.88 2.52 17.88
N MET A 263 32.94 2.29 17.10
CA MET A 263 33.47 0.94 16.85
C MET A 263 34.04 0.34 18.15
N PRO A 264 33.78 -0.95 18.43
CA PRO A 264 34.40 -1.61 19.57
C PRO A 264 35.91 -1.70 19.37
N ARG A 265 36.67 -1.38 20.41
CA ARG A 265 38.13 -1.48 20.40
C ARG A 265 38.54 -2.96 20.55
N THR A 266 39.72 -3.31 20.03
CA THR A 266 40.24 -4.69 20.03
C THR A 266 40.23 -5.36 21.41
N ASP A 267 40.50 -4.59 22.47
CA ASP A 267 40.45 -5.05 23.86
C ASP A 267 39.05 -5.48 24.32
N MET A 268 37.99 -4.88 23.78
CA MET A 268 36.60 -5.24 24.09
C MET A 268 36.16 -6.53 23.39
N VAL A 269 36.75 -6.84 22.24
CA VAL A 269 36.38 -7.98 21.39
C VAL A 269 37.17 -9.25 21.74
N ARG A 270 38.41 -9.07 22.23
CA ARG A 270 39.33 -10.14 22.65
C ARG A 270 38.71 -11.21 23.57
N PRO A 271 37.94 -10.89 24.63
CA PRO A 271 37.33 -11.90 25.48
C PRO A 271 36.36 -12.83 24.74
N TYR A 272 35.67 -12.33 23.72
CA TYR A 272 34.75 -13.11 22.90
C TYR A 272 35.50 -13.99 21.90
N ALA A 273 36.57 -13.47 21.29
CA ALA A 273 37.44 -14.25 20.43
C ALA A 273 38.06 -15.45 21.16
N SER A 274 38.53 -15.25 22.40
CA SER A 274 39.06 -16.34 23.24
C SER A 274 38.00 -17.40 23.56
N ARG A 275 36.74 -17.00 23.79
CA ARG A 275 35.64 -17.95 24.03
C ARG A 275 35.28 -18.77 22.80
N ILE A 276 35.27 -18.16 21.62
CA ILE A 276 35.06 -18.86 20.34
C ILE A 276 36.21 -19.85 20.12
N LEU A 277 37.46 -19.43 20.30
CA LEU A 277 38.63 -20.30 20.15
C LEU A 277 38.57 -21.51 21.09
N ALA A 278 38.23 -21.30 22.37
CA ALA A 278 38.05 -22.38 23.32
C ALA A 278 36.92 -23.35 22.90
N ALA A 279 35.79 -22.82 22.41
CA ALA A 279 34.69 -23.65 21.93
C ALA A 279 35.05 -24.46 20.68
N LEU A 280 35.95 -23.96 19.82
CA LEU A 280 36.47 -24.70 18.66
C LEU A 280 37.44 -25.81 19.07
N ILE A 281 38.28 -25.57 20.08
CA ILE A 281 39.21 -26.57 20.61
C ILE A 281 38.45 -27.70 21.33
N ASP A 282 37.40 -27.38 22.08
CA ASP A 282 36.58 -28.39 22.79
C ASP A 282 35.73 -29.26 21.83
N GLN A 283 35.52 -28.83 20.59
CA GLN A 283 34.72 -29.56 19.58
C GLN A 283 35.55 -30.38 18.58
N GLY A 284 36.88 -30.20 18.57
CA GLY A 284 37.82 -30.94 17.71
C GLY A 284 38.51 -32.07 18.45
#